data_AF-A0A1F4X521-F1
#
_entry.id   AF-A0A1F4X521-F1
#
_cell.length_a   1.000
_cell.length_b   1.000
_cell.length_c   1.000
_cell.angle_alpha   90.00
_cell.angle_beta   90.00
_cell.angle_gamma   90.00
#
_symmetry.space_group_name_H-M   'P 1'
#
loop_
_entity.id
_entity.type
_entity.pdbx_description
1 polymer ?
#
loop_
_entity_poly.entity_id
_entity_poly.type
_entity_poly.pdbx_seq_one_letter_code
_entity_poly.pdbx_strand_id
1 'polypeptide(L)'
;MLSNGIQRGFSPKWLSTVPEPRVHKDEQGHFIYSISENIKVYFDDFYRFLEETEKNCLVELGVLNYKFNRTPEDHQESLCYYKARKIIAEQLLKNVSSFYSDSANLGVIMSPWCFGTVVLEKIEIYKDRLVKGEASDPNLPDFPYYVFTYLDEIYKKTLLDIFGFPPQAFSVRWQYSELLKRYSKVLSDVNTSLQQILFTVKSRWNGTG
;
A
#
# COMPACT_ATOMS: atom_id res chain seq x y z
N MET A 1 1.97 -4.06 -17.92
CA MET A 1 2.55 -5.28 -17.31
C MET A 1 3.80 -4.85 -16.59
N LEU A 2 4.07 -5.41 -15.41
CA LEU A 2 5.32 -5.09 -14.70
C LEU A 2 6.54 -5.66 -15.44
N SER A 3 7.71 -5.09 -15.19
CA SER A 3 8.97 -5.43 -15.86
C SER A 3 9.39 -6.90 -15.69
N ASN A 4 8.98 -7.52 -14.59
CA ASN A 4 9.22 -8.92 -14.25
C ASN A 4 8.20 -9.90 -14.86
N GLY A 5 7.30 -9.44 -15.73
CA GLY A 5 6.28 -10.28 -16.37
C GLY A 5 5.00 -10.46 -15.56
N ILE A 6 4.88 -9.83 -14.39
CA ILE A 6 3.66 -9.93 -13.58
C ILE A 6 2.50 -9.21 -14.30
N GLN A 7 1.38 -9.92 -14.41
CA GLN A 7 0.14 -9.42 -15.01
C GLN A 7 -0.77 -8.74 -13.98
N ARG A 8 -1.64 -7.85 -14.48
CA ARG A 8 -2.65 -7.17 -13.68
C ARG A 8 -3.60 -8.20 -13.08
N GLY A 9 -3.90 -8.09 -11.79
CA GLY A 9 -4.86 -8.97 -11.11
C GLY A 9 -6.24 -8.93 -11.74
N PHE A 10 -6.76 -7.74 -12.04
CA PHE A 10 -8.04 -7.56 -12.74
C PHE A 10 -7.81 -7.30 -14.23
N SER A 11 -7.95 -8.37 -15.03
CA SER A 11 -7.82 -8.25 -16.48
C SER A 11 -8.99 -7.49 -17.12
N PRO A 12 -8.78 -6.80 -18.26
CA PRO A 12 -9.87 -6.15 -19.00
C PRO A 12 -11.01 -7.10 -19.38
N LYS A 13 -10.67 -8.36 -19.68
CA LYS A 13 -11.66 -9.41 -19.96
C LYS A 13 -12.52 -9.69 -18.74
N TRP A 14 -11.91 -9.85 -17.56
CA TRP A 14 -12.64 -10.04 -16.33
C TRP A 14 -13.56 -8.85 -16.03
N LEU A 15 -13.05 -7.61 -16.15
CA LEU A 15 -13.84 -6.39 -15.92
C LEU A 15 -15.08 -6.30 -16.81
N SER A 16 -14.99 -6.76 -18.06
CA SER A 16 -16.13 -6.78 -18.99
C SER A 16 -17.23 -7.79 -18.64
N THR A 17 -16.93 -8.77 -17.78
CA THR A 17 -17.86 -9.84 -17.39
C THR A 17 -18.50 -9.63 -16.01
N VAL A 18 -17.98 -8.69 -15.23
CA VAL A 18 -18.47 -8.45 -13.85
C VAL A 18 -19.72 -7.57 -13.91
N PRO A 19 -20.85 -8.02 -13.32
CA PRO A 19 -22.07 -7.24 -13.30
C PRO A 19 -22.00 -6.09 -12.28
N GLU A 20 -22.75 -5.02 -12.56
CA GLU A 20 -23.08 -3.98 -11.59
C GLU A 20 -23.80 -4.57 -10.36
N PRO A 21 -23.62 -3.99 -9.14
CA PRO A 21 -23.01 -2.70 -8.83
C PRO A 21 -21.53 -2.77 -8.42
N ARG A 22 -20.85 -3.91 -8.61
CA ARG A 22 -19.48 -4.11 -8.09
C ARG A 22 -18.42 -3.35 -8.88
N VAL A 23 -18.60 -3.27 -10.19
CA VAL A 23 -17.74 -2.54 -11.11
C VAL A 23 -18.66 -1.75 -12.03
N HIS A 24 -18.39 -0.46 -12.16
CA HIS A 24 -19.12 0.44 -13.04
C HIS A 24 -18.33 0.69 -14.31
N LYS A 25 -19.00 1.18 -15.35
CA LYS A 25 -18.37 1.54 -16.62
C LYS A 25 -18.95 2.82 -17.19
N ASP A 26 -18.07 3.69 -17.68
CA ASP A 26 -18.44 4.88 -18.44
C ASP A 26 -17.51 5.07 -19.66
N GLU A 27 -17.52 6.27 -20.24
CA GLU A 27 -16.68 6.64 -21.39
C GLU A 27 -15.17 6.55 -21.11
N GLN A 28 -14.74 6.73 -19.85
CA GLN A 28 -13.33 6.69 -19.46
C GLN A 28 -12.85 5.28 -19.12
N GLY A 29 -13.77 4.36 -18.80
CA GLY A 29 -13.47 2.94 -18.65
C GLY A 29 -14.19 2.31 -17.47
N HIS A 30 -13.61 1.23 -16.94
CA HIS A 30 -14.13 0.56 -15.74
C HIS A 30 -13.63 1.28 -14.48
N PHE A 31 -14.51 1.42 -13.49
CA PHE A 31 -14.19 2.07 -12.23
C PHE A 31 -14.92 1.43 -11.06
N ILE A 32 -14.42 1.71 -9.86
CA ILE A 32 -15.14 1.48 -8.60
C ILE A 32 -15.22 2.78 -7.81
N TYR A 33 -16.15 2.86 -6.88
CA TYR A 33 -16.04 3.78 -5.76
C TYR A 33 -15.14 3.13 -4.72
N SER A 34 -13.95 3.71 -4.51
CA SER A 34 -12.99 3.23 -3.52
C SER A 34 -13.66 3.16 -2.15
N ILE A 35 -13.59 2.00 -1.49
CA ILE A 35 -14.22 1.77 -0.18
C ILE A 35 -13.61 2.70 0.88
N SER A 36 -12.31 2.98 0.77
CA SER A 36 -11.56 3.78 1.74
C SER A 36 -11.75 5.28 1.55
N GLU A 37 -12.00 5.74 0.33
CA GLU A 37 -11.99 7.16 -0.02
C GLU A 37 -13.36 7.68 -0.46
N ASN A 38 -14.29 6.79 -0.80
CA ASN A 38 -15.58 7.09 -1.41
C ASN A 38 -15.46 7.99 -2.66
N ILE A 39 -14.34 7.87 -3.38
CA ILE A 39 -14.09 8.55 -4.65
C ILE A 39 -14.09 7.54 -5.78
N LYS A 40 -14.35 8.04 -6.98
CA LYS A 40 -14.25 7.27 -8.21
C LYS A 40 -12.79 6.96 -8.53
N VAL A 41 -12.46 5.70 -8.70
CA VAL A 41 -11.11 5.24 -9.09
C VAL A 41 -11.22 4.33 -10.30
N TYR A 42 -10.55 4.71 -11.38
CA TYR A 42 -10.44 3.89 -12.59
C TYR A 42 -9.35 2.83 -12.42
N PHE A 43 -9.62 1.62 -12.89
CA PHE A 43 -8.64 0.53 -12.82
C PHE A 43 -7.38 0.86 -13.62
N ASP A 44 -7.53 1.45 -14.80
CA ASP A 44 -6.39 1.78 -15.67
C ASP A 44 -5.50 2.88 -15.08
N ASP A 45 -6.08 3.86 -14.37
CA ASP A 45 -5.30 4.90 -13.69
C ASP A 45 -4.50 4.31 -12.52
N PHE A 46 -5.13 3.44 -11.72
CA PHE A 46 -4.45 2.72 -10.64
C PHE A 46 -3.30 1.86 -11.17
N TYR A 47 -3.55 1.05 -12.21
CA TYR A 47 -2.50 0.21 -12.79
C TYR A 47 -1.39 1.00 -13.45
N ARG A 48 -1.71 2.12 -14.13
CA ARG A 48 -0.70 3.01 -14.70
C ARG A 48 0.18 3.62 -13.62
N PHE A 49 -0.42 4.09 -12.53
CA PHE A 49 0.33 4.62 -11.38
C PHE A 49 1.29 3.56 -10.79
N LEU A 50 0.86 2.31 -10.66
CA LEU A 50 1.73 1.22 -10.19
C LEU A 50 2.87 0.92 -11.17
N GLU A 51 2.61 0.92 -12.48
CA GLU A 51 3.63 0.73 -13.53
C GLU A 51 4.66 1.86 -13.52
N GLU A 52 4.23 3.12 -13.35
CA GLU A 52 5.11 4.28 -13.22
C GLU A 52 5.95 4.22 -11.93
N THR A 53 5.33 3.83 -10.82
CA THR A 53 6.01 3.64 -9.54
C THR A 53 7.07 2.54 -9.62
N GLU A 54 6.75 1.41 -10.27
CA GLU A 54 7.73 0.34 -10.51
C GLU A 54 8.93 0.86 -11.29
N LYS A 55 8.69 1.57 -12.40
CA LYS A 55 9.73 2.15 -13.23
C LYS A 55 10.64 3.09 -12.44
N ASN A 56 10.06 4.01 -11.66
CA ASN A 56 10.81 4.95 -10.84
C ASN A 56 11.64 4.22 -9.76
N CYS A 57 11.07 3.18 -9.15
CA CYS A 57 11.74 2.35 -8.17
C CYS A 57 12.95 1.60 -8.76
N LEU A 58 12.81 1.02 -9.95
CA LEU A 58 13.91 0.33 -10.64
C LEU A 58 15.03 1.29 -11.04
N VAL A 59 14.69 2.51 -11.47
CA VAL A 59 15.68 3.57 -11.74
C VAL A 59 16.44 3.94 -10.46
N GLU A 60 15.73 4.15 -9.35
CA GLU A 60 16.34 4.45 -8.05
C GLU A 60 17.27 3.31 -7.58
N LEU A 61 16.84 2.06 -7.69
CA LEU A 61 17.68 0.90 -7.36
C LEU A 61 18.93 0.82 -8.25
N GLY A 62 18.82 1.13 -9.54
CA GLY A 62 19.96 1.22 -10.45
C GLY A 62 20.96 2.30 -10.01
N VAL A 63 20.48 3.49 -9.65
CA VAL A 63 21.30 4.59 -9.13
C VAL A 63 21.97 4.22 -7.81
N LEU A 64 21.24 3.58 -6.89
CA LEU A 64 21.78 3.15 -5.59
C LEU A 64 22.84 2.07 -5.74
N ASN A 65 22.62 1.07 -6.58
CA ASN A 65 23.61 0.03 -6.84
C ASN A 65 24.88 0.62 -7.48
N TYR A 66 24.74 1.56 -8.41
CA TYR A 66 25.88 2.26 -8.99
C TYR A 66 26.67 3.07 -7.96
N LYS A 67 25.99 3.82 -7.08
CA LYS A 67 26.63 4.57 -5.99
C LYS A 67 27.34 3.62 -5.01
N PHE A 68 26.64 2.56 -4.59
CA PHE A 68 27.17 1.56 -3.67
C PHE A 68 28.47 0.93 -4.18
N ASN A 69 28.52 0.53 -5.45
CA ASN A 69 29.69 -0.12 -6.05
C ASN A 69 30.89 0.83 -6.28
N ARG A 70 30.68 2.15 -6.24
CA ARG A 70 31.73 3.16 -6.44
C ARG A 70 32.19 3.83 -5.15
N THR A 71 31.44 3.67 -4.07
CA THR A 71 31.79 4.24 -2.79
C THR A 71 32.76 3.31 -2.06
N PRO A 72 33.96 3.79 -1.69
CA PRO A 72 34.91 2.97 -0.95
C PRO A 72 34.40 2.62 0.45
N GLU A 73 34.90 1.51 1.00
CA GLU A 73 34.41 0.92 2.25
C GLU A 73 34.67 1.78 3.50
N ASP A 74 35.60 2.73 3.42
CA ASP A 74 35.87 3.72 4.46
C ASP A 74 34.74 4.75 4.62
N HIS A 75 33.92 4.96 3.57
CA HIS A 75 32.77 5.86 3.59
C HIS A 75 31.50 5.19 4.15
N GLN A 76 31.62 4.66 5.39
CA GLN A 76 30.57 3.91 6.07
C GLN A 76 29.23 4.66 6.15
N GLU A 77 29.26 5.97 6.39
CA GLU A 77 28.06 6.81 6.46
C GLU A 77 27.24 6.78 5.16
N SER A 78 27.92 7.02 4.03
CA SER A 78 27.29 7.00 2.70
C SER A 78 26.75 5.62 2.36
N LEU A 79 27.49 4.56 2.68
CA LEU A 79 27.06 3.19 2.47
C LEU A 79 25.81 2.85 3.31
N CYS A 80 25.76 3.29 4.57
CA CYS A 80 24.59 3.11 5.42
C CYS A 80 23.35 3.84 4.88
N TYR A 81 23.53 5.08 4.41
CA TYR A 81 22.48 5.86 3.76
C TYR A 81 21.95 5.15 2.50
N TYR A 82 22.83 4.66 1.63
CA TYR A 82 22.41 3.94 0.42
C TYR A 82 21.70 2.63 0.74
N LYS A 83 22.17 1.87 1.74
CA LYS A 83 21.50 0.67 2.23
C LYS A 83 20.09 0.97 2.74
N ALA A 84 19.92 1.99 3.59
CA ALA A 84 18.60 2.38 4.09
C ALA A 84 17.64 2.73 2.95
N ARG A 85 18.10 3.54 1.99
CA ARG A 85 17.31 3.94 0.82
C ARG A 85 16.95 2.75 -0.08
N LYS A 86 17.88 1.79 -0.24
CA LYS A 86 17.67 0.54 -0.97
C LYS A 86 16.61 -0.34 -0.31
N ILE A 87 16.66 -0.49 1.02
CA ILE A 87 15.64 -1.22 1.78
C ILE A 87 14.24 -0.63 1.51
N ILE A 88 14.09 0.69 1.56
CA ILE A 88 12.81 1.36 1.28
C ILE A 88 12.31 1.06 -0.13
N ALA A 89 13.19 1.19 -1.13
CA ALA A 89 12.85 0.94 -2.53
C ALA A 89 12.47 -0.54 -2.77
N GLU A 90 13.22 -1.49 -2.23
CA GLU A 90 12.91 -2.92 -2.36
C GLU A 90 11.58 -3.28 -1.69
N GLN A 91 11.28 -2.70 -0.54
CA GLN A 91 9.98 -2.90 0.12
C GLN A 91 8.83 -2.26 -0.68
N LEU A 92 9.03 -1.08 -1.27
CA LEU A 92 8.06 -0.49 -2.17
C LEU A 92 7.80 -1.40 -3.39
N LEU A 93 8.85 -1.93 -4.02
CA LEU A 93 8.73 -2.81 -5.19
C LEU A 93 7.96 -4.11 -4.88
N LYS A 94 8.20 -4.70 -3.70
CA LYS A 94 7.43 -5.85 -3.20
C LYS A 94 5.94 -5.50 -3.06
N ASN A 95 5.63 -4.33 -2.52
CA ASN A 95 4.25 -3.87 -2.38
C ASN A 95 3.60 -3.60 -3.73
N VAL A 96 4.27 -2.89 -4.65
CA VAL A 96 3.76 -2.69 -6.02
C VAL A 96 3.42 -4.03 -6.68
N SER A 97 4.31 -5.00 -6.62
CA SER A 97 4.08 -6.34 -7.19
C SER A 97 2.89 -7.05 -6.55
N SER A 98 2.77 -6.97 -5.22
CA SER A 98 1.66 -7.58 -4.48
C SER A 98 0.31 -6.96 -4.84
N PHE A 99 0.20 -5.63 -4.88
CA PHE A 99 -1.06 -4.95 -5.20
C PHE A 99 -1.40 -5.02 -6.68
N TYR A 100 -0.40 -5.05 -7.57
CA TYR A 100 -0.62 -5.14 -9.00
C TYR A 100 -1.22 -6.49 -9.42
N SER A 101 -0.78 -7.57 -8.78
CA SER A 101 -1.23 -8.94 -9.08
C SER A 101 -2.46 -9.39 -8.30
N ASP A 102 -2.86 -8.66 -7.25
CA ASP A 102 -4.03 -9.03 -6.45
C ASP A 102 -5.33 -8.93 -7.26
N SER A 103 -6.02 -10.06 -7.36
CA SER A 103 -7.32 -10.21 -8.01
C SER A 103 -8.42 -10.69 -7.04
N ALA A 104 -8.10 -10.84 -5.75
CA ALA A 104 -8.98 -11.41 -4.75
C ALA A 104 -9.96 -10.39 -4.17
N ASN A 105 -9.52 -9.13 -4.04
CA ASN A 105 -10.31 -8.08 -3.40
C ASN A 105 -10.28 -6.77 -4.20
N LEU A 106 -11.45 -6.25 -4.59
CA LEU A 106 -11.56 -4.94 -5.26
C LEU A 106 -11.06 -3.78 -4.40
N GLY A 107 -11.00 -3.94 -3.07
CA GLY A 107 -10.47 -2.94 -2.15
C GLY A 107 -8.97 -2.64 -2.33
N VAL A 108 -8.25 -3.41 -3.15
CA VAL A 108 -6.88 -3.06 -3.56
C VAL A 108 -6.83 -1.92 -4.56
N ILE A 109 -7.93 -1.67 -5.29
CA ILE A 109 -8.04 -0.55 -6.22
C ILE A 109 -8.35 0.70 -5.43
N MET A 110 -7.41 1.64 -5.44
CA MET A 110 -7.45 2.86 -4.64
C MET A 110 -6.73 3.99 -5.35
N SER A 111 -6.87 5.22 -4.87
CA SER A 111 -6.12 6.33 -5.45
C SER A 111 -4.61 6.20 -5.20
N PRO A 112 -3.77 6.90 -5.99
CA PRO A 112 -2.34 7.01 -5.72
C PRO A 112 -2.03 7.43 -4.27
N TRP A 113 -2.81 8.36 -3.73
CA TRP A 113 -2.60 8.89 -2.39
C TRP A 113 -2.86 7.83 -1.32
N CYS A 114 -3.97 7.12 -1.42
CA CYS A 114 -4.31 6.03 -0.52
C CYS A 114 -3.26 4.92 -0.60
N PHE A 115 -2.80 4.56 -1.80
CA PHE A 115 -1.71 3.60 -1.96
C PHE A 115 -0.44 4.06 -1.24
N GLY A 116 -0.04 5.32 -1.43
CA GLY A 116 1.15 5.89 -0.79
C GLY A 116 1.09 5.79 0.73
N THR A 117 -0.07 6.05 1.33
CA THR A 117 -0.25 5.92 2.79
C THR A 117 -0.26 4.47 3.29
N VAL A 118 -0.82 3.53 2.53
CA VAL A 118 -0.78 2.10 2.87
C VAL A 118 0.67 1.60 2.83
N VAL A 119 1.44 2.00 1.81
CA VAL A 119 2.86 1.64 1.71
C VAL A 119 3.67 2.29 2.82
N LEU A 120 3.39 3.54 3.18
CA LEU A 120 4.02 4.22 4.30
C LEU A 120 3.84 3.43 5.60
N GLU A 121 2.61 3.02 5.93
CA GLU A 121 2.32 2.20 7.12
C GLU A 121 3.04 0.85 7.07
N LYS A 122 3.08 0.20 5.91
CA LYS A 122 3.82 -1.07 5.75
C LYS A 122 5.32 -0.91 5.95
N ILE A 123 5.92 0.21 5.53
CA ILE A 123 7.33 0.50 5.77
C ILE A 123 7.59 0.84 7.24
N GLU A 124 6.70 1.59 7.90
CA GLU A 124 6.78 1.84 9.34
C GLU A 124 6.76 0.51 10.12
N ILE A 125 5.82 -0.39 9.80
CA ILE A 125 5.75 -1.72 10.40
C ILE A 125 7.02 -2.54 10.11
N TYR A 126 7.51 -2.50 8.87
CA TYR A 126 8.71 -3.24 8.49
C TYR A 126 9.95 -2.77 9.26
N LYS A 127 10.16 -1.45 9.34
CA LYS A 127 11.21 -0.83 10.16
C LYS A 127 11.13 -1.29 11.61
N ASP A 128 9.95 -1.22 12.22
CA ASP A 128 9.77 -1.63 13.62
C ASP A 128 10.12 -3.11 13.84
N ARG A 129 9.77 -3.97 12.88
CA ARG A 129 10.14 -5.39 12.90
C ARG A 129 11.64 -5.61 12.73
N LEU A 130 12.32 -4.83 11.89
CA LEU A 130 13.77 -4.90 11.73
C LEU A 130 14.49 -4.54 13.03
N VAL A 131 14.07 -3.46 13.70
CA VAL A 131 14.67 -3.01 14.97
C VAL A 131 14.48 -4.06 16.08
N LYS A 132 13.35 -4.77 16.10
CA LYS A 132 13.06 -5.85 17.05
C LYS A 132 13.71 -7.20 16.69
N GLY A 133 14.35 -7.33 15.53
CA GLY A 133 14.88 -8.60 15.03
C GLY A 133 13.80 -9.60 14.59
N GLU A 134 12.55 -9.15 14.40
CA GLU A 134 11.42 -9.97 13.94
C GLU A 134 11.36 -10.10 12.40
N ALA A 135 12.28 -9.42 11.71
CA ALA A 135 12.49 -9.50 10.27
C ALA A 135 14.00 -9.40 9.97
N SER A 136 14.42 -10.04 8.88
CA SER A 136 15.78 -9.96 8.36
C SER A 136 15.75 -9.30 6.98
N ASP A 137 16.80 -8.54 6.66
CA ASP A 137 17.00 -7.90 5.36
C ASP A 137 18.44 -8.12 4.90
N PRO A 138 18.67 -8.57 3.66
CA PRO A 138 20.01 -8.86 3.16
C PRO A 138 20.92 -7.63 3.06
N ASN A 139 20.36 -6.41 3.09
CA ASN A 139 21.14 -5.18 3.04
C ASN A 139 21.65 -4.74 4.42
N LEU A 140 21.28 -5.41 5.51
CA LEU A 140 21.73 -5.07 6.86
C LEU A 140 23.16 -5.59 7.12
N PRO A 141 24.09 -4.73 7.55
CA PRO A 141 25.39 -5.16 8.05
C PRO A 141 25.28 -5.76 9.45
N ASP A 142 26.37 -6.38 9.93
CA ASP A 142 26.48 -6.94 11.29
C ASP A 142 26.17 -5.90 12.38
N PHE A 143 26.47 -4.62 12.13
CA PHE A 143 26.16 -3.49 13.01
C PHE A 143 25.23 -2.48 12.31
N PRO A 144 23.90 -2.70 12.33
CA PRO A 144 22.95 -1.94 11.51
C PRO A 144 22.50 -0.60 12.09
N TYR A 145 23.11 -0.11 13.19
CA TYR A 145 22.64 1.08 13.91
C TYR A 145 22.41 2.29 13.00
N TYR A 146 23.41 2.68 12.21
CA TYR A 146 23.31 3.82 11.29
C TYR A 146 22.29 3.60 10.17
N VAL A 147 22.12 2.35 9.71
CA VAL A 147 21.10 2.01 8.71
C VAL A 147 19.72 2.26 9.27
N PHE A 148 19.45 1.88 10.52
CA PHE A 148 18.17 2.14 11.18
C PHE A 148 17.90 3.63 11.40
N THR A 149 18.92 4.40 11.81
CA THR A 149 18.81 5.85 11.92
C THR A 149 18.40 6.48 10.60
N TYR A 150 19.11 6.17 9.51
CA TYR A 150 18.73 6.70 8.19
C TYR A 150 17.38 6.20 7.72
N LEU A 151 17.01 4.95 8.00
CA LEU A 151 15.71 4.41 7.65
C LEU A 151 14.58 5.22 8.29
N ASP A 152 14.74 5.64 9.55
CA ASP A 152 13.79 6.50 10.26
C ASP A 152 13.76 7.94 9.73
N GLU A 153 14.89 8.46 9.27
CA GLU A 153 14.97 9.83 8.75
C GLU A 153 14.41 9.96 7.33
N ILE A 154 14.65 8.97 6.45
CA ILE A 154 14.53 9.18 5.00
C ILE A 154 13.33 8.46 4.36
N TYR A 155 12.63 7.56 5.06
CA TYR A 155 11.58 6.74 4.45
C TYR A 155 10.47 7.56 3.79
N LYS A 156 9.94 8.58 4.47
CA LYS A 156 8.92 9.47 3.92
C LYS A 156 9.40 10.18 2.68
N LYS A 157 10.57 10.81 2.75
CA LYS A 157 11.14 11.57 1.63
C LYS A 157 11.41 10.68 0.43
N THR A 158 11.99 9.50 0.66
CA THR A 158 12.28 8.53 -0.40
C THR A 158 11.01 8.07 -1.11
N LEU A 159 9.93 7.81 -0.36
CA LEU A 159 8.64 7.47 -0.94
C LEU A 159 8.05 8.62 -1.75
N LEU A 160 8.09 9.86 -1.23
CA LEU A 160 7.60 11.04 -1.96
C LEU A 160 8.35 11.22 -3.28
N ASP A 161 9.68 11.07 -3.24
CA ASP A 161 10.56 11.19 -4.42
C ASP A 161 10.18 10.13 -5.47
N ILE A 162 9.98 8.86 -5.07
CA ILE A 162 9.66 7.78 -6.01
C ILE A 162 8.23 7.91 -6.57
N PHE A 163 7.26 8.29 -5.73
CA PHE A 163 5.87 8.50 -6.15
C PHE A 163 5.69 9.78 -6.97
N GLY A 164 6.62 10.73 -6.91
CA GLY A 164 6.44 12.06 -7.50
C GLY A 164 5.39 12.91 -6.78
N PHE A 165 5.20 12.67 -5.48
CA PHE A 165 4.19 13.36 -4.68
C PHE A 165 4.70 14.71 -4.15
N PRO A 166 3.79 15.68 -3.92
CA PRO A 166 4.18 16.94 -3.28
C PRO A 166 4.70 16.69 -1.86
N PRO A 167 5.60 17.53 -1.33
CA PRO A 167 6.19 17.35 0.01
C PRO A 167 5.17 17.22 1.14
N GLN A 168 3.99 17.78 0.95
CA GLN A 168 2.91 17.78 1.92
C GLN A 168 2.09 16.47 1.92
N ALA A 169 2.37 15.52 1.02
CA ALA A 169 1.47 14.38 0.83
C ALA A 169 1.38 13.43 2.02
N PHE A 170 2.45 13.32 2.80
CA PHE A 170 2.47 12.56 4.05
C PHE A 170 2.36 13.44 5.30
N SER A 171 2.04 14.73 5.16
CA SER A 171 1.89 15.65 6.30
C SER A 171 0.61 15.39 7.08
N VAL A 172 -0.47 15.06 6.36
CA VAL A 172 -1.70 14.54 6.95
C VAL A 172 -1.53 13.04 7.10
N ARG A 173 -1.25 12.58 8.32
CA ARG A 173 -1.33 11.16 8.66
C ARG A 173 -2.81 10.78 8.53
N TRP A 174 -3.24 10.41 7.33
CA TRP A 174 -4.48 9.68 7.18
C TRP A 174 -4.27 8.37 7.95
N GLN A 175 -4.79 8.33 9.16
CA GLN A 175 -4.79 7.13 9.99
C GLN A 175 -5.81 6.17 9.38
N TYR A 176 -5.55 5.64 8.18
CA TYR A 176 -6.42 4.70 7.48
C TYR A 176 -6.71 3.49 8.38
N SER A 177 -5.74 3.04 9.17
CA SER A 177 -5.97 1.99 10.17
C SER A 177 -6.89 2.44 11.33
N GLU A 178 -6.91 3.72 11.73
CA GLU A 178 -7.92 4.21 12.69
C GLU A 178 -9.29 4.42 12.05
N LEU A 179 -9.36 4.97 10.84
CA LEU A 179 -10.62 5.16 10.10
C LEU A 179 -11.26 3.81 9.80
N LEU A 180 -10.50 2.83 9.30
CA LEU A 180 -10.97 1.46 9.09
C LEU A 180 -11.36 0.78 10.41
N LYS A 181 -10.61 0.98 11.50
CA LYS A 181 -11.03 0.49 12.84
C LYS A 181 -12.34 1.13 13.28
N ARG A 182 -12.53 2.43 13.06
CA ARG A 182 -13.77 3.15 13.39
C ARG A 182 -14.93 2.66 12.53
N TYR A 183 -14.75 2.51 11.22
CA TYR A 183 -15.78 1.97 10.33
C TYR A 183 -16.10 0.50 10.63
N SER A 184 -15.10 -0.34 10.88
CA SER A 184 -15.29 -1.73 11.29
C SER A 184 -16.05 -1.83 12.61
N LYS A 185 -15.78 -0.93 13.56
CA LYS A 185 -16.52 -0.84 14.82
C LYS A 185 -17.97 -0.42 14.58
N VAL A 186 -18.20 0.65 13.81
CA VAL A 186 -19.55 1.12 13.46
C VAL A 186 -20.35 0.04 12.74
N LEU A 187 -19.75 -0.69 11.81
CA LEU A 187 -20.39 -1.82 11.12
C LEU A 187 -20.72 -2.98 12.08
N SER A 188 -19.82 -3.30 13.01
CA SER A 188 -20.07 -4.30 14.05
C SER A 188 -21.23 -3.87 14.96
N ASP A 189 -21.28 -2.60 15.35
CA ASP A 189 -22.32 -2.05 16.21
C ASP A 189 -23.69 -2.09 15.50
N VAL A 190 -23.75 -1.67 14.22
CA VAL A 190 -24.98 -1.74 13.41
C VAL A 190 -25.46 -3.19 13.23
N ASN A 191 -24.55 -4.13 12.95
CA ASN A 191 -24.89 -5.55 12.83
C ASN A 191 -25.45 -6.09 14.15
N THR A 192 -24.87 -5.71 15.28
CA THR A 192 -25.34 -6.11 16.61
C THR A 192 -26.73 -5.53 16.90
N SER A 193 -26.97 -4.25 16.59
CA SER A 193 -28.30 -3.64 16.74
C SER A 193 -29.35 -4.29 15.85
N LEU A 194 -29.03 -4.63 14.59
CA LEU A 194 -29.94 -5.34 13.70
C LEU A 194 -30.27 -6.74 14.22
N GLN A 195 -29.30 -7.47 14.74
CA GLN A 195 -29.52 -8.78 15.39
C GLN A 195 -30.42 -8.67 16.61
N GLN A 196 -30.25 -7.63 17.45
CA GLN A 196 -31.11 -7.37 18.60
C GLN A 196 -32.56 -7.04 18.20
N ILE A 197 -32.75 -6.25 17.14
CA ILE A 197 -34.08 -5.93 16.60
C ILE A 197 -34.73 -7.21 16.05
N LEU A 198 -34.01 -7.98 15.23
CA LEU A 198 -34.48 -9.27 14.70
C LEU A 198 -34.89 -10.23 15.82
N PHE A 199 -34.08 -10.33 16.87
CA PHE A 199 -34.39 -11.16 18.03
C PHE A 199 -35.65 -10.69 18.76
N THR A 200 -35.82 -9.38 18.93
CA THR A 200 -37.00 -8.78 19.60
C THR A 200 -38.28 -8.95 18.77
N VAL A 201 -38.18 -8.83 17.45
CA VAL A 201 -39.31 -9.10 16.54
C VAL A 201 -39.68 -10.57 16.59
N LYS A 202 -38.69 -11.47 16.55
CA LYS A 202 -38.91 -12.93 16.62
C LYS A 202 -39.49 -13.38 17.97
N SER A 203 -39.06 -12.81 19.08
CA SER A 203 -39.60 -13.11 20.41
C SER A 203 -41.03 -12.59 20.58
N ARG A 204 -41.35 -11.41 20.04
CA ARG A 204 -42.73 -10.90 19.97
C ARG A 204 -43.63 -11.78 19.12
N TRP A 205 -43.13 -12.29 17.99
CA TRP A 205 -43.89 -13.19 17.11
C TRP A 205 -44.16 -14.55 17.73
N ASN A 206 -43.21 -15.09 18.50
CA ASN A 206 -43.36 -16.37 19.20
C ASN A 206 -44.16 -16.28 20.51
N GLY A 207 -44.42 -15.08 21.02
CA GLY A 207 -45.19 -14.83 22.25
C GLY A 207 -46.67 -14.50 22.03
N THR A 208 -47.14 -14.48 20.78
CA THR A 208 -48.55 -14.27 20.40
C THR A 208 -49.24 -15.53 19.88
N GLY A 209 -48.74 -16.71 20.26
CA GLY A 209 -49.36 -18.01 19.99
C GLY A 209 -50.08 -18.56 21.21
#